data_AF-A0AAW1R4D1-F1
#
_entry.id   AF-A0AAW1R4D1-F1
#
_cell.length_a   1.000
_cell.length_b   1.000
_cell.length_c   1.000
_cell.angle_alpha   90.00
_cell.angle_beta   90.00
_cell.angle_gamma   90.00
#
_symmetry.space_group_name_H-M   'P 1'
#
loop_
_entity.id
_entity.type
_entity.pdbx_description
1 polymer ?
#
loop_
_entity_poly.entity_id
_entity_poly.type
_entity_poly.pdbx_seq_one_letter_code
_entity_poly.pdbx_strand_id
1 'polypeptide(L)'
;MLALDSAAADSLTGWRSHQELIDALPYVDPLTTSEQRAVDQLIEEEMRKSPLKLKDYVAQLPPLPPSRLQADPVLATEMQRYRAGQQMAKFDAERYNMKEPPQSKKNDIATWQSCIQNAHSQLEHQLNRLVNLELLLKFGPNAWRAFNEQLENYVARLQQEAQQLKKDIEDVNKQRKVSQLEAGKQLDALQACWAEGIAKNHEAPGAAEAAAGKTNASAGADVLREAETHAAGPRAVGVGTAHAEAMDEDLPGPTSQEA
;
A
#
# COMPACT_ATOMS: atom_id res chain seq x y z
N MET A 1 -7.58 20.04 -4.24
CA MET A 1 -7.51 18.93 -5.21
C MET A 1 -7.34 17.68 -4.37
N LEU A 2 -8.44 16.95 -4.13
CA LEU A 2 -8.59 15.93 -3.08
C LEU A 2 -8.17 14.51 -3.54
N ALA A 3 -7.24 14.41 -4.48
CA ALA A 3 -6.81 13.12 -5.01
C ALA A 3 -5.28 13.07 -5.01
N LEU A 4 -4.75 11.98 -4.45
CA LEU A 4 -3.44 11.48 -4.85
C LEU A 4 -3.43 11.36 -6.37
N ASP A 5 -2.36 11.83 -7.00
CA ASP A 5 -2.21 12.01 -8.44
C ASP A 5 -2.75 10.81 -9.25
N SER A 6 -3.90 10.98 -9.92
CA SER A 6 -4.57 9.92 -10.68
C SER A 6 -3.72 9.45 -11.88
N ALA A 7 -2.70 10.21 -12.24
CA ALA A 7 -1.79 9.95 -13.35
C ALA A 7 -1.06 8.60 -13.25
N ALA A 8 -0.88 8.04 -12.04
CA ALA A 8 -0.23 6.74 -11.87
C ALA A 8 -1.14 5.53 -12.17
N ALA A 9 -2.47 5.71 -12.08
CA ALA A 9 -3.43 4.61 -12.22
C ALA A 9 -3.66 4.19 -13.69
N ASP A 10 -3.57 5.13 -14.63
CA ASP A 10 -3.82 4.89 -16.06
C ASP A 10 -2.74 4.02 -16.75
N SER A 11 -1.63 3.72 -16.06
CA SER A 11 -0.51 2.91 -16.57
C SER A 11 -0.53 1.44 -16.11
N LEU A 12 -1.52 1.04 -15.30
CA LEU A 12 -1.56 -0.27 -14.67
C LEU A 12 -1.97 -1.37 -15.67
N THR A 13 -1.12 -2.39 -15.82
CA THR A 13 -1.35 -3.53 -16.71
C THR A 13 -1.61 -4.84 -15.93
N GLY A 14 -2.37 -5.76 -16.52
CA GLY A 14 -2.70 -7.06 -15.90
C GLY A 14 -3.82 -6.96 -14.85
N TRP A 15 -3.71 -7.69 -13.74
CA TRP A 15 -4.73 -7.74 -12.66
C TRP A 15 -5.08 -6.40 -12.00
N ARG A 16 -4.30 -5.33 -12.28
CA ARG A 16 -4.53 -3.97 -11.79
C ARG A 16 -5.20 -3.04 -12.81
N SER A 17 -5.50 -3.50 -14.03
CA SER A 17 -6.05 -2.66 -15.12
C SER A 17 -7.47 -2.15 -14.88
N HIS A 18 -8.20 -2.76 -13.94
CA HIS A 18 -9.58 -2.37 -13.57
C HIS A 18 -9.67 -1.86 -12.13
N GLN A 19 -8.54 -1.47 -11.53
CA GLN A 19 -8.52 -1.01 -10.16
C GLN A 19 -8.94 0.47 -10.12
N GLU A 20 -10.18 0.75 -9.71
CA GLU A 20 -10.57 2.10 -9.30
C GLU A 20 -9.66 2.54 -8.15
N LEU A 21 -9.24 3.82 -8.15
CA LEU A 21 -8.40 4.36 -7.09
C LEU A 21 -9.21 4.39 -5.78
N ILE A 22 -9.08 3.34 -4.98
CA ILE A 22 -9.68 3.27 -3.65
C ILE A 22 -8.84 4.18 -2.74
N ASP A 23 -9.43 5.29 -2.31
CA ASP A 23 -8.79 6.21 -1.38
C ASP A 23 -9.00 5.74 0.06
N ALA A 24 -7.90 5.65 0.80
CA ALA A 24 -7.89 5.38 2.23
C ALA A 24 -6.75 6.20 2.83
N LEU A 25 -7.00 6.83 3.98
CA LEU A 25 -6.09 7.78 4.62
C LEU A 25 -5.52 7.24 5.95
N PRO A 26 -4.56 6.29 5.95
CA PRO A 26 -4.00 5.70 7.17
C PRO A 26 -3.48 6.69 8.23
N TYR A 27 -2.97 7.85 7.82
CA TYR A 27 -2.44 8.85 8.76
C TYR A 27 -3.52 9.73 9.40
N VAL A 28 -4.74 9.75 8.84
CA VAL A 28 -5.90 10.50 9.36
C VAL A 28 -6.83 9.58 10.13
N ASP A 29 -7.06 8.36 9.59
CA ASP A 29 -7.97 7.36 10.15
C ASP A 29 -7.21 6.08 10.53
N PRO A 30 -6.57 6.03 11.72
CA PRO A 30 -5.88 4.85 12.19
C PRO A 30 -6.88 3.82 12.74
N LEU A 31 -6.96 2.64 12.11
CA LEU A 31 -7.82 1.56 12.59
C LEU A 31 -7.42 1.07 14.00
N THR A 32 -8.39 0.98 14.89
CA THR A 32 -8.22 0.31 16.18
C THR A 32 -8.15 -1.21 16.03
N THR A 33 -7.55 -1.90 16.99
CA THR A 33 -7.43 -3.37 16.96
C THR A 33 -8.79 -4.09 16.97
N SER A 34 -9.84 -3.46 17.53
CA SER A 34 -11.21 -4.00 17.51
C SER A 34 -11.85 -3.88 16.14
N GLU A 35 -11.67 -2.74 15.46
CA GLU A 35 -12.18 -2.51 14.10
C GLU A 35 -11.50 -3.44 13.11
N GLN A 36 -10.19 -3.64 13.23
CA GLN A 36 -9.45 -4.60 12.40
C GLN A 36 -10.08 -6.01 12.47
N ARG A 37 -10.36 -6.50 13.69
CA ARG A 37 -11.00 -7.82 13.86
C ARG A 37 -12.41 -7.87 13.28
N ALA A 38 -13.20 -6.82 13.42
CA ALA A 38 -14.54 -6.76 12.86
C ALA A 38 -14.49 -6.76 11.32
N VAL A 39 -13.57 -5.99 10.73
CA VAL A 39 -13.32 -5.97 9.29
C VAL A 39 -12.85 -7.33 8.79
N ASP A 40 -11.91 -7.98 9.49
CA ASP A 40 -11.43 -9.32 9.14
C ASP A 40 -12.57 -10.36 9.13
N GLN A 41 -13.48 -10.31 10.11
CA GLN A 41 -14.65 -11.19 10.15
C GLN A 41 -15.58 -10.96 8.95
N LEU A 42 -15.85 -9.69 8.60
CA LEU A 42 -16.66 -9.36 7.43
C LEU A 42 -16.00 -9.83 6.13
N ILE A 43 -14.67 -9.69 6.01
CA ILE A 43 -13.90 -10.22 4.87
C ILE A 43 -14.04 -11.74 4.80
N GLU A 44 -13.91 -12.46 5.92
CA GLU A 44 -14.06 -13.92 5.96
C GLU A 44 -15.47 -14.38 5.55
N GLU A 45 -16.50 -13.68 5.99
CA GLU A 45 -17.89 -13.95 5.60
C GLU A 45 -18.11 -13.75 4.09
N GLU A 46 -17.57 -12.67 3.53
CA GLU A 46 -17.64 -12.41 2.08
C GLU A 46 -16.80 -13.41 1.29
N MET A 47 -15.60 -13.77 1.75
CA MET A 47 -14.80 -14.83 1.16
C MET A 47 -15.55 -16.16 1.13
N ARG A 48 -16.31 -16.49 2.18
CA ARG A 48 -17.14 -17.70 2.25
C ARG A 48 -18.33 -17.66 1.29
N LYS A 49 -18.94 -16.50 1.08
CA LYS A 49 -20.08 -16.32 0.15
C LYS A 49 -19.63 -16.23 -1.31
N SER A 50 -18.40 -15.76 -1.54
CA SER A 50 -17.88 -15.50 -2.88
C SER A 50 -17.72 -16.79 -3.71
N PRO A 51 -18.17 -16.81 -4.98
CA PRO A 51 -17.97 -17.95 -5.88
C PRO A 51 -16.53 -18.03 -6.42
N LEU A 52 -15.76 -16.94 -6.36
CA LEU A 52 -14.34 -16.89 -6.73
C LEU A 52 -13.49 -17.49 -5.61
N LYS A 53 -13.39 -18.81 -5.58
CA LYS A 53 -12.40 -19.47 -4.71
C LYS A 53 -11.01 -19.07 -5.18
N LEU A 54 -10.13 -18.79 -4.23
CA LEU A 54 -8.74 -18.33 -4.36
C LEU A 54 -7.81 -19.26 -5.18
N LYS A 55 -8.29 -20.15 -6.05
CA LYS A 55 -7.44 -20.98 -6.91
C LYS A 55 -7.05 -20.27 -8.21
N ASP A 56 -7.80 -19.25 -8.60
CA ASP A 56 -7.68 -18.63 -9.93
C ASP A 56 -6.91 -17.30 -9.94
N TYR A 57 -6.44 -16.79 -8.79
CA TYR A 57 -5.62 -15.55 -8.77
C TYR A 57 -4.26 -15.75 -9.44
N VAL A 58 -3.73 -16.97 -9.43
CA VAL A 58 -2.45 -17.30 -10.09
C VAL A 58 -2.61 -17.34 -11.61
N ALA A 59 -3.81 -17.64 -12.12
CA ALA A 59 -4.07 -17.68 -13.56
C ALA A 59 -3.98 -16.30 -14.23
N GLN A 60 -4.13 -15.23 -13.44
CA GLN A 60 -4.02 -13.84 -13.91
C GLN A 60 -2.58 -13.31 -13.88
N LEU A 61 -1.64 -14.05 -13.28
CA LEU A 61 -0.23 -13.70 -13.29
C LEU A 61 0.40 -14.16 -14.62
N PRO A 62 1.38 -13.40 -15.16
CA PRO A 62 2.14 -13.87 -16.30
C PRO A 62 2.79 -15.23 -15.96
N PRO A 63 2.84 -16.17 -16.93
CA PRO A 63 3.43 -17.47 -16.68
C PRO A 63 4.87 -17.32 -16.21
N LEU A 64 5.26 -18.13 -15.22
CA LEU A 64 6.63 -18.12 -14.72
C LEU A 64 7.58 -18.38 -15.90
N PRO A 65 8.70 -17.63 -16.01
CA PRO A 65 9.72 -17.97 -16.99
C PRO A 65 10.16 -19.42 -16.78
N PRO A 66 10.37 -20.19 -17.87
CA PRO A 66 10.75 -21.59 -17.75
C PRO A 66 12.06 -21.69 -16.95
N SER A 67 12.12 -22.63 -16.02
CA SER A 67 13.33 -22.82 -15.22
C SER A 67 14.49 -23.22 -16.13
N ARG A 68 15.59 -22.47 -16.09
CA ARG A 68 16.84 -22.82 -16.81
C ARG A 68 17.37 -24.22 -16.43
N LEU A 69 16.96 -24.70 -15.26
CA LEU A 69 17.23 -26.02 -14.71
C LEU A 69 16.71 -27.18 -15.57
N GLN A 70 15.66 -26.98 -16.36
CA GLN A 70 15.11 -28.02 -17.23
C GLN A 70 15.95 -28.24 -18.50
N ALA A 71 16.78 -27.28 -18.88
CA ALA A 71 17.62 -27.37 -20.06
C ALA A 71 18.90 -28.19 -19.83
N ASP A 72 19.30 -28.38 -18.57
CA ASP A 72 20.52 -29.12 -18.24
C ASP A 72 20.24 -30.65 -18.22
N PRO A 73 20.86 -31.43 -19.13
CA PRO A 73 20.64 -32.87 -19.21
C PRO A 73 21.03 -33.62 -17.92
N VAL A 74 21.99 -33.11 -17.15
CA VAL A 74 22.39 -33.74 -15.89
C VAL A 74 21.27 -33.61 -14.86
N LEU A 75 20.71 -32.41 -14.74
CA LEU A 75 19.66 -32.13 -13.76
C LEU A 75 18.33 -32.78 -14.14
N ALA A 76 18.01 -32.86 -15.43
CA ALA A 76 16.85 -33.60 -15.91
C ALA A 76 16.91 -35.09 -15.51
N THR A 77 18.09 -35.70 -15.65
CA THR A 77 18.34 -37.09 -15.27
C THR A 77 18.18 -37.30 -13.76
N GLU A 78 18.76 -36.41 -12.96
CA GLU A 78 18.67 -36.44 -11.49
C GLU A 78 17.23 -36.24 -11.00
N MET A 79 16.49 -35.34 -11.64
CA MET A 79 15.06 -35.11 -11.36
C MET A 79 14.22 -36.35 -11.70
N GLN A 80 14.52 -37.03 -12.81
CA GLN A 80 13.86 -38.28 -13.17
C GLN A 80 14.16 -39.40 -12.16
N ARG A 81 15.42 -39.53 -11.72
CA ARG A 81 15.82 -40.46 -10.65
C ARG A 81 15.05 -40.18 -9.36
N TYR A 82 14.98 -38.90 -8.95
CA TYR A 82 14.25 -38.48 -7.75
C TYR A 82 12.75 -38.80 -7.86
N ARG A 83 12.12 -38.49 -9.00
CA ARG A 83 10.71 -38.83 -9.26
C ARG A 83 10.46 -40.34 -9.23
N ALA A 84 11.44 -41.15 -9.64
CA ALA A 84 11.39 -42.60 -9.56
C ALA A 84 11.66 -43.15 -8.14
N GLY A 85 11.90 -42.30 -7.15
CA GLY A 85 12.19 -42.71 -5.76
C GLY A 85 13.53 -43.42 -5.59
N GLN A 86 14.42 -43.36 -6.58
CA GLN A 86 15.71 -44.03 -6.54
C GLN A 86 16.69 -43.21 -5.68
N GLN A 87 17.28 -43.86 -4.68
CA GLN A 87 18.32 -43.26 -3.83
C GLN A 87 19.60 -43.03 -4.63
N MET A 88 20.31 -41.94 -4.33
CA MET A 88 21.60 -41.63 -4.93
C MET A 88 22.64 -42.69 -4.56
N ALA A 89 23.54 -43.03 -5.49
CA ALA A 89 24.67 -43.89 -5.20
C ALA A 89 25.52 -43.28 -4.09
N LYS A 90 25.93 -44.10 -3.11
CA LYS A 90 26.81 -43.65 -2.03
C LYS A 90 28.17 -43.28 -2.60
N PHE A 91 28.78 -42.25 -2.03
CA PHE A 91 30.14 -41.86 -2.37
C PHE A 91 31.11 -43.02 -2.09
N ASP A 92 31.92 -43.36 -3.09
CA ASP A 92 32.95 -44.38 -2.97
C ASP A 92 34.15 -43.84 -2.18
N ALA A 93 34.17 -44.13 -0.87
CA ALA A 93 35.27 -43.80 0.01
C ALA A 93 36.43 -44.81 -0.07
N GLU A 94 36.26 -45.95 -0.75
CA GLU A 94 37.29 -46.99 -0.79
C GLU A 94 38.43 -46.63 -1.75
N ARG A 95 38.13 -45.86 -2.80
CA ARG A 95 39.11 -45.36 -3.77
C ARG A 95 40.26 -44.57 -3.14
N TYR A 96 39.99 -43.82 -2.07
CA TYR A 96 40.98 -42.96 -1.42
C TYR A 96 41.69 -43.62 -0.25
N ASN A 97 41.34 -44.88 0.06
CA ASN A 97 41.94 -45.63 1.15
C ASN A 97 42.96 -46.62 0.61
N MET A 98 44.14 -46.67 1.23
CA MET A 98 45.12 -47.71 0.93
C MET A 98 44.80 -48.97 1.73
N LYS A 99 43.86 -49.79 1.23
CA LYS A 99 43.54 -51.08 1.85
C LYS A 99 44.37 -52.19 1.22
N GLU A 100 44.95 -53.03 2.07
CA GLU A 100 45.53 -54.30 1.65
C GLU A 100 44.45 -55.21 1.05
N PRO A 101 44.80 -56.10 0.11
CA PRO A 101 43.85 -57.07 -0.40
C PRO A 101 43.31 -57.93 0.75
N PRO A 102 42.00 -58.23 0.78
CA PRO A 102 41.39 -59.06 1.82
C PRO A 102 42.13 -60.38 1.96
N GLN A 103 42.23 -60.92 3.19
CA GLN A 103 42.94 -62.18 3.47
C GLN A 103 42.50 -63.33 2.56
N SER A 104 41.23 -63.34 2.14
CA SER A 104 40.64 -64.32 1.22
C SER A 104 41.12 -64.21 -0.24
N LYS A 105 41.66 -63.07 -0.66
CA LYS A 105 42.07 -62.79 -2.05
C LYS A 105 43.58 -62.60 -2.20
N LYS A 106 44.39 -62.92 -1.18
CA LYS A 106 45.85 -62.76 -1.23
C LYS A 106 46.55 -63.61 -2.30
N ASN A 107 45.93 -64.68 -2.79
CA ASN A 107 46.50 -65.49 -3.86
C ASN A 107 46.10 -65.00 -5.26
N ASP A 108 45.24 -63.98 -5.36
CA ASP A 108 44.75 -63.44 -6.63
C ASP A 108 45.64 -62.27 -7.11
N ILE A 109 46.43 -62.53 -8.15
CA ILE A 109 47.37 -61.59 -8.76
C ILE A 109 46.65 -60.32 -9.24
N ALA A 110 45.42 -60.44 -9.76
CA ALA A 110 44.68 -59.28 -10.28
C ALA A 110 44.32 -58.28 -9.17
N THR A 111 44.00 -58.77 -7.97
CA THR A 111 43.69 -57.90 -6.83
C THR A 111 44.93 -57.16 -6.34
N TRP A 112 46.09 -57.81 -6.32
CA TRP A 112 47.37 -57.17 -6.01
C TRP A 112 47.74 -56.09 -7.04
N GLN A 113 47.53 -56.36 -8.33
CA GLN A 113 47.76 -55.36 -9.39
C GLN A 113 46.86 -54.14 -9.20
N SER A 114 45.58 -54.33 -8.87
CA SER A 114 44.65 -53.23 -8.59
C SER A 114 45.06 -52.44 -7.34
N CYS A 115 45.48 -53.11 -6.26
CA CYS A 115 46.02 -52.45 -5.07
C CYS A 115 47.27 -51.62 -5.37
N ILE A 116 48.20 -52.15 -6.17
CA ILE A 116 49.42 -51.43 -6.59
C ILE A 116 49.08 -50.22 -7.45
N GLN A 117 48.15 -50.36 -8.42
CA GLN A 117 47.69 -49.24 -9.22
C GLN A 117 47.05 -48.15 -8.35
N ASN A 118 46.22 -48.52 -7.38
CA ASN A 118 45.64 -47.59 -6.42
C ASN A 118 46.75 -46.89 -5.59
N ALA A 119 47.77 -47.63 -5.14
CA ALA A 119 48.91 -47.06 -4.42
C ALA A 119 49.68 -46.03 -5.26
N HIS A 120 49.92 -46.32 -6.53
CA HIS A 120 50.53 -45.38 -7.48
C HIS A 120 49.66 -44.14 -7.65
N SER A 121 48.35 -44.30 -7.88
CA SER A 121 47.44 -43.15 -7.99
C SER A 121 47.44 -42.30 -6.72
N GLN A 122 47.47 -42.92 -5.53
CA GLN A 122 47.52 -42.19 -4.27
C GLN A 122 48.84 -41.44 -4.08
N LEU A 123 49.97 -42.03 -4.48
CA LEU A 123 51.27 -41.34 -4.44
C LEU A 123 51.25 -40.08 -5.31
N GLU A 124 50.76 -40.18 -6.54
CA GLU A 124 50.62 -39.02 -7.43
C GLU A 124 49.66 -37.96 -6.85
N HIS A 125 48.56 -38.38 -6.22
CA HIS A 125 47.66 -37.45 -5.52
C HIS A 125 48.35 -36.75 -4.34
N GLN A 126 49.22 -37.44 -3.57
CA GLN A 126 49.98 -36.80 -2.50
C GLN A 126 51.02 -35.81 -3.04
N LEU A 127 51.68 -36.13 -4.16
CA LEU A 127 52.60 -35.20 -4.82
C LEU A 127 51.87 -33.94 -5.29
N ASN A 128 50.71 -34.11 -5.94
CA ASN A 128 49.87 -32.99 -6.37
C ASN A 128 49.40 -32.16 -5.16
N ARG A 129 49.00 -32.82 -4.07
CA ARG A 129 48.62 -32.15 -2.82
C ARG A 129 49.76 -31.32 -2.26
N LEU A 130 50.99 -31.83 -2.27
CA LEU A 130 52.16 -31.11 -1.80
C LEU A 130 52.37 -29.83 -2.63
N VAL A 131 52.36 -29.95 -3.96
CA VAL A 131 52.45 -28.79 -4.86
C VAL A 131 51.33 -27.78 -4.59
N ASN A 132 50.08 -28.23 -4.45
CA ASN A 132 48.96 -27.34 -4.13
C ASN A 132 49.13 -26.64 -2.77
N LEU A 133 49.66 -27.34 -1.76
CA LEU A 133 49.94 -26.76 -0.45
C LEU A 133 51.08 -25.74 -0.51
N GLU A 134 52.12 -25.97 -1.32
CA GLU A 134 53.17 -24.99 -1.56
C GLU A 134 52.63 -23.73 -2.24
N LEU A 135 51.76 -23.88 -3.25
CA LEU A 135 51.07 -22.76 -3.87
C LEU A 135 50.18 -22.02 -2.86
N LEU A 136 49.42 -22.75 -2.03
CA LEU A 136 48.57 -22.16 -1.01
C LEU A 136 49.38 -21.41 0.05
N LEU A 137 50.52 -21.96 0.48
CA LEU A 137 51.39 -21.30 1.45
C LEU A 137 51.98 -20.00 0.88
N LYS A 138 52.35 -20.01 -0.41
CA LYS A 138 52.95 -18.87 -1.10
C LYS A 138 51.94 -17.76 -1.42
N PHE A 139 50.75 -18.11 -1.91
CA PHE A 139 49.78 -17.14 -2.45
C PHE A 139 48.51 -17.00 -1.63
N GLY A 140 48.17 -18.00 -0.82
CA GLY A 140 46.93 -18.06 -0.04
C GLY A 140 46.71 -16.85 0.87
N PRO A 141 47.69 -16.42 1.69
CA PRO A 141 47.50 -15.24 2.55
C PRO A 141 47.17 -13.96 1.77
N ASN A 142 47.81 -13.74 0.62
CA ASN A 142 47.57 -12.55 -0.20
C ASN A 142 46.23 -12.64 -0.93
N ALA A 143 45.91 -13.81 -1.50
CA ALA A 143 44.62 -14.05 -2.16
C ALA A 143 43.46 -13.90 -1.17
N TRP A 144 43.60 -14.40 0.06
CA TRP A 144 42.56 -14.28 1.09
C TRP A 144 42.34 -12.84 1.53
N ARG A 145 43.41 -12.04 1.70
CA ARG A 145 43.26 -10.61 2.00
C ARG A 145 42.56 -9.85 0.87
N ALA A 146 42.94 -10.10 -0.38
CA ALA A 146 42.27 -9.49 -1.52
C ALA A 146 40.79 -9.88 -1.61
N PHE A 147 40.47 -11.14 -1.32
CA PHE A 147 39.09 -11.61 -1.27
C PHE A 147 38.29 -10.95 -0.13
N ASN A 148 38.88 -10.79 1.05
CA ASN A 148 38.24 -10.08 2.17
C ASN A 148 38.00 -8.61 1.82
N GLU A 149 38.95 -7.92 1.19
CA GLU A 149 38.77 -6.54 0.73
C GLU A 149 37.61 -6.43 -0.28
N GLN A 150 37.51 -7.36 -1.23
CA GLN A 150 36.38 -7.43 -2.16
C GLN A 150 35.04 -7.64 -1.43
N LEU A 151 35.01 -8.52 -0.43
CA LEU A 151 33.82 -8.76 0.39
C LEU A 151 33.43 -7.53 1.21
N GLU A 152 34.39 -6.85 1.83
CA GLU A 152 34.16 -5.61 2.58
C GLU A 152 33.56 -4.52 1.67
N ASN A 153 34.11 -4.35 0.47
CA ASN A 153 33.58 -3.43 -0.53
C ASN A 153 32.15 -3.81 -0.96
N TYR A 154 31.86 -5.10 -1.14
CA TYR A 154 30.52 -5.58 -1.49
C TYR A 154 29.51 -5.31 -0.36
N VAL A 155 29.90 -5.57 0.89
CA VAL A 155 29.08 -5.28 2.07
C VAL A 155 28.82 -3.78 2.19
N ALA A 156 29.84 -2.94 2.04
CA ALA A 156 29.70 -1.50 2.11
C ALA A 156 28.72 -0.97 1.05
N ARG A 157 28.81 -1.48 -0.19
CA ARG A 157 27.87 -1.15 -1.26
C ARG A 157 26.43 -1.55 -0.92
N LEU A 158 26.21 -2.78 -0.46
CA LEU A 158 24.86 -3.24 -0.09
C LEU A 158 24.28 -2.42 1.07
N GLN A 159 25.11 -2.03 2.04
CA GLN A 159 24.69 -1.15 3.13
C GLN A 159 24.28 0.24 2.62
N GLN A 160 25.03 0.82 1.67
CA GLN A 160 24.68 2.09 1.04
C GLN A 160 23.36 1.99 0.26
N GLU A 161 23.18 0.95 -0.55
CA GLU A 161 21.93 0.71 -1.28
C GLU A 161 20.74 0.55 -0.32
N ALA A 162 20.91 -0.20 0.77
CA ALA A 162 19.87 -0.36 1.80
C ALA A 162 19.55 0.97 2.52
N GLN A 163 20.55 1.80 2.79
CA GLN A 163 20.35 3.14 3.38
C GLN A 163 19.63 4.08 2.40
N GLN A 164 19.96 4.02 1.12
CA GLN A 164 19.30 4.82 0.10
C GLN A 164 17.83 4.43 -0.01
N LEU A 165 17.52 3.14 -0.11
CA LEU A 165 16.13 2.66 -0.16
C LEU A 165 15.34 3.06 1.10
N LYS A 166 15.96 3.05 2.29
CA LYS A 166 15.32 3.54 3.51
C LYS A 166 14.98 5.02 3.43
N LYS A 167 15.89 5.85 2.92
CA LYS A 167 15.64 7.28 2.71
C LYS A 167 14.50 7.49 1.71
N ASP A 168 14.51 6.77 0.59
CA ASP A 168 13.46 6.86 -0.43
C ASP A 168 12.09 6.47 0.15
N ILE A 169 12.03 5.41 0.97
CA ILE A 169 10.82 5.00 1.70
C ILE A 169 10.36 6.10 2.67
N GLU A 170 11.28 6.67 3.46
CA GLU A 170 10.98 7.75 4.39
C GLU A 170 10.45 8.99 3.68
N ASP A 171 11.04 9.36 2.54
CA ASP A 171 10.62 10.54 1.78
C ASP A 171 9.24 10.34 1.15
N VAL A 172 8.97 9.16 0.59
CA VAL A 172 7.62 8.79 0.14
C VAL A 172 6.62 8.82 1.30
N ASN A 173 6.99 8.30 2.47
CA ASN A 173 6.12 8.31 3.64
C ASN A 173 5.86 9.72 4.18
N LYS A 174 6.87 10.61 4.16
CA LYS A 174 6.71 12.04 4.51
C LYS A 174 5.74 12.72 3.54
N GLN A 175 5.95 12.54 2.24
CA GLN A 175 5.06 13.10 1.20
C GLN A 175 3.62 12.61 1.37
N ARG A 176 3.42 11.30 1.55
CA ARG A 176 2.11 10.71 1.85
C ARG A 176 1.48 11.32 3.10
N LYS A 177 2.25 11.45 4.19
CA LYS A 177 1.74 12.03 5.44
C LYS A 177 1.26 13.47 5.25
N VAL A 178 2.04 14.31 4.56
CA VAL A 178 1.66 15.70 4.30
C VAL A 178 0.38 15.75 3.46
N SER A 179 0.33 15.03 2.35
CA SER A 179 -0.84 14.98 1.46
C SER A 179 -2.10 14.49 2.18
N GLN A 180 -1.99 13.44 2.99
CA GLN A 180 -3.14 12.91 3.74
C GLN A 180 -3.62 13.87 4.84
N LEU A 181 -2.71 14.53 5.56
CA LEU A 181 -3.10 15.51 6.59
C LEU A 181 -3.76 16.75 5.97
N GLU A 182 -3.35 17.17 4.78
CA GLU A 182 -4.03 18.25 4.04
C GLU A 182 -5.43 17.84 3.58
N ALA A 183 -5.58 16.61 3.06
CA ALA A 183 -6.88 16.06 2.71
C ALA A 183 -7.80 15.91 3.93
N GLY A 184 -7.26 15.44 5.07
CA GLY A 184 -7.99 15.33 6.33
C GLY A 184 -8.56 16.67 6.79
N LYS A 185 -7.77 17.75 6.76
CA LYS A 185 -8.26 19.10 7.08
C LYS A 185 -9.40 19.56 6.15
N GLN A 186 -9.34 19.20 4.87
CA GLN A 186 -10.41 19.52 3.92
C GLN A 186 -11.67 18.71 4.21
N LEU A 187 -11.54 17.43 4.56
CA LEU A 187 -12.66 16.59 4.99
C LEU A 187 -13.31 17.12 6.26
N ASP A 188 -12.53 17.52 7.26
CA ASP A 188 -13.05 18.11 8.51
C ASP A 188 -13.84 19.40 8.24
N ALA A 189 -13.33 20.26 7.37
CA ALA A 189 -14.01 21.50 6.97
C ALA A 189 -15.32 21.21 6.22
N LEU A 190 -15.31 20.25 5.30
CA LEU A 190 -16.51 19.83 4.57
C LEU A 190 -17.54 19.18 5.49
N GLN A 191 -17.10 18.36 6.45
CA GLN A 191 -17.96 17.74 7.44
C GLN A 191 -18.62 18.81 8.33
N ALA A 192 -17.88 19.84 8.74
CA ALA A 192 -18.43 20.97 9.50
C ALA A 192 -19.47 21.75 8.68
N CYS A 193 -19.17 22.11 7.43
CA CYS A 193 -20.12 22.78 6.54
C CYS A 193 -21.36 21.93 6.28
N TRP A 194 -21.21 20.62 6.13
CA TRP A 194 -22.31 19.68 5.96
C TRP A 194 -23.19 19.61 7.22
N ALA A 195 -22.59 19.49 8.40
CA ALA A 195 -23.31 19.48 9.67
C ALA A 195 -24.08 20.80 9.91
N GLU A 196 -23.46 21.94 9.57
CA GLU A 196 -24.11 23.25 9.61
C GLU A 196 -25.28 23.32 8.61
N GLY A 197 -25.11 22.79 7.39
CA GLY A 197 -26.17 22.71 6.39
C GLY A 197 -27.36 21.87 6.86
N ILE A 198 -27.11 20.75 7.54
CA ILE A 198 -28.16 19.92 8.15
C ILE A 198 -28.87 20.68 9.26
N ALA A 199 -28.12 21.35 10.15
CA ALA A 199 -28.70 22.14 11.23
C ALA A 199 -29.61 23.25 10.67
N LYS A 200 -29.13 24.00 9.66
CA LYS A 200 -29.93 25.03 8.96
C LYS A 200 -31.19 24.45 8.31
N ASN A 201 -31.10 23.31 7.64
CA ASN A 201 -32.26 22.65 7.05
C ASN A 201 -33.27 22.17 8.09
N HIS A 202 -32.80 21.77 9.28
CA HIS A 202 -33.68 21.37 10.37
C HIS A 202 -34.36 22.59 11.04
N GLU A 203 -33.68 23.73 11.12
CA GLU A 203 -34.22 24.98 11.70
C GLU A 203 -35.20 25.71 10.75
N ALA A 204 -34.98 25.63 9.44
CA ALA A 204 -35.80 26.31 8.43
C ALA A 204 -37.33 26.04 8.51
N PRO A 205 -37.82 24.80 8.64
CA PRO A 205 -39.27 24.56 8.75
C PRO A 205 -39.86 25.12 10.06
N GLY A 206 -39.14 25.02 11.18
CA GLY A 206 -39.59 25.58 12.46
C GLY A 206 -39.65 27.11 12.44
N ALA A 207 -38.70 27.77 11.76
CA ALA A 207 -38.71 29.22 11.58
C ALA A 207 -39.86 29.69 10.67
N ALA A 208 -40.17 28.96 9.60
CA ALA A 208 -41.29 29.25 8.71
C ALA A 208 -42.65 29.09 9.42
N GLU A 209 -42.80 28.06 10.27
CA GLU A 209 -44.02 27.86 11.06
C GLU A 209 -44.18 28.92 12.16
N ALA A 210 -43.10 29.32 12.83
CA ALA A 210 -43.12 30.43 13.79
C ALA A 210 -43.42 31.78 13.12
N ALA A 211 -42.94 32.00 11.89
CA ALA A 211 -43.28 33.18 11.10
C ALA A 211 -44.76 33.17 10.68
N ALA A 212 -45.29 32.03 10.22
CA ALA A 212 -46.70 31.86 9.88
C ALA A 212 -47.63 32.05 11.10
N GLY A 213 -47.20 31.60 12.28
CA GLY A 213 -47.90 31.84 13.54
C GLY A 213 -47.95 33.33 13.92
N LYS A 214 -46.85 34.08 13.71
CA LYS A 214 -46.79 35.52 13.95
C LYS A 214 -47.64 36.32 12.95
N THR A 215 -47.68 35.93 11.68
CA THR A 215 -48.56 36.57 10.68
C THR A 215 -50.04 36.28 10.94
N ASN A 216 -50.38 35.08 11.42
CA ASN A 216 -51.75 34.77 11.84
C ASN A 216 -52.15 35.54 13.12
N ALA A 217 -51.21 35.73 14.05
CA ALA A 217 -51.44 36.53 15.26
C ALA A 217 -51.58 38.03 14.94
N SER A 218 -50.79 38.58 14.01
CA SER A 218 -50.94 39.98 13.56
C SER A 218 -52.23 40.18 12.76
N ALA A 219 -52.61 39.24 11.90
CA ALA A 219 -53.89 39.27 11.20
C ALA A 219 -55.09 39.21 12.16
N GLY A 220 -54.99 38.44 13.24
CA GLY A 220 -56.01 38.43 14.31
C GLY A 220 -56.07 39.74 15.11
N ALA A 221 -54.92 40.39 15.33
CA ALA A 221 -54.85 41.69 16.02
C ALA A 221 -55.40 42.85 15.15
N ASP A 222 -55.16 42.84 13.84
CA ASP A 222 -55.72 43.83 12.91
C ASP A 222 -57.24 43.67 12.76
N VAL A 223 -57.77 42.45 12.72
CA VAL A 223 -59.23 42.21 12.71
C VAL A 223 -59.90 42.67 14.01
N LEU A 224 -59.25 42.52 15.17
CA LEU A 224 -59.74 43.07 16.44
C LEU A 224 -59.69 44.60 16.49
N ARG A 225 -58.68 45.22 15.87
CA ARG A 225 -58.57 46.69 15.74
C ARG A 225 -59.63 47.26 14.80
N GLU A 226 -59.95 46.58 13.70
CA GLU A 226 -61.04 46.96 12.79
C GLU A 226 -62.44 46.75 13.41
N ALA A 227 -62.60 45.77 14.31
CA ALA A 227 -63.83 45.60 15.07
C ALA A 227 -64.06 46.70 16.12
N GLU A 228 -62.98 47.22 16.73
CA GLU A 228 -63.06 48.35 17.67
C GLU A 228 -63.31 49.70 16.98
N THR A 229 -62.84 49.91 15.75
CA THR A 229 -63.11 51.14 14.98
C THR A 229 -64.53 51.19 14.40
N HIS A 230 -65.17 50.05 14.15
CA HIS A 230 -66.56 49.99 13.68
C HIS A 230 -67.62 50.15 14.79
N ALA A 231 -67.24 50.08 16.08
CA ALA A 231 -68.15 50.31 17.21
C ALA A 231 -68.33 51.81 17.58
N ALA A 232 -67.57 52.71 16.98
CA ALA A 232 -67.68 54.15 17.19
C ALA A 232 -68.32 54.86 15.96
N GLY A 233 -69.64 55.02 16.00
CA GLY A 233 -70.40 55.83 15.03
C GLY A 233 -70.10 57.35 15.10
N PRO A 234 -70.48 58.11 14.06
CA PRO A 234 -69.84 59.37 13.69
C PRO A 234 -70.35 60.58 14.49
N ARG A 235 -69.47 61.55 14.75
CA ARG A 235 -69.85 62.89 15.23
C ARG A 235 -69.28 63.97 14.33
N ALA A 236 -70.16 64.90 13.98
CA ALA A 236 -70.05 65.89 12.93
C ALA A 236 -69.10 67.08 13.23
N VAL A 237 -68.44 67.53 12.15
CA VAL A 237 -68.16 68.91 11.68
C VAL A 237 -67.56 69.94 12.65
N GLY A 238 -66.40 70.50 12.26
CA GLY A 238 -65.87 71.77 12.73
C GLY A 238 -64.77 72.32 11.79
N VAL A 239 -65.01 73.53 11.27
CA VAL A 239 -64.25 74.30 10.27
C VAL A 239 -63.01 74.98 10.89
N GLY A 240 -61.91 75.16 10.11
CA GLY A 240 -60.81 76.06 10.50
C GLY A 240 -59.51 76.02 9.67
N THR A 241 -59.49 76.82 8.60
CA THR A 241 -58.39 77.53 7.88
C THR A 241 -56.89 77.47 8.27
N ALA A 242 -56.06 77.39 7.20
CA ALA A 242 -54.70 77.96 6.93
C ALA A 242 -53.51 77.45 7.78
N HIS A 243 -52.27 77.28 7.30
CA HIS A 243 -51.46 78.05 6.34
C HIS A 243 -50.11 77.30 6.06
N ALA A 244 -49.52 77.49 4.87
CA ALA A 244 -48.07 77.44 4.52
C ALA A 244 -47.28 76.12 4.73
N GLU A 245 -46.17 75.77 4.07
CA GLU A 245 -45.40 76.13 2.87
C GLU A 245 -44.10 75.27 2.96
N ALA A 246 -43.38 75.07 1.85
CA ALA A 246 -42.07 74.38 1.68
C ALA A 246 -42.11 72.84 1.50
N MET A 247 -41.87 72.26 0.31
CA MET A 247 -40.68 72.27 -0.58
C MET A 247 -39.51 71.38 -0.09
N ASP A 248 -39.33 70.26 -0.81
CA ASP A 248 -38.09 69.53 -1.24
C ASP A 248 -38.50 68.06 -1.44
N GLU A 249 -38.84 67.55 -2.64
CA GLU A 249 -38.03 67.29 -3.85
C GLU A 249 -36.78 66.41 -3.63
N ASP A 250 -36.75 65.33 -4.42
CA ASP A 250 -35.59 64.60 -4.95
C ASP A 250 -34.94 63.40 -4.21
N LEU A 251 -35.39 62.20 -4.60
CA LEU A 251 -34.56 61.10 -5.13
C LEU A 251 -34.61 61.20 -6.68
N PRO A 252 -33.59 60.84 -7.51
CA PRO A 252 -32.93 59.50 -7.48
C PRO A 252 -31.48 59.35 -8.08
N GLY A 253 -30.71 58.34 -7.60
CA GLY A 253 -29.67 57.53 -8.31
C GLY A 253 -28.47 58.20 -9.06
N PRO A 254 -27.63 57.46 -9.83
CA PRO A 254 -26.83 56.25 -9.52
C PRO A 254 -25.33 56.38 -9.93
N THR A 255 -24.57 55.27 -9.80
CA THR A 255 -23.36 54.85 -10.57
C THR A 255 -21.95 55.48 -10.37
N SER A 256 -20.98 54.55 -10.21
CA SER A 256 -19.59 54.49 -10.78
C SER A 256 -18.51 54.32 -9.71
N GLN A 257 -17.90 53.13 -9.61
CA GLN A 257 -16.57 52.78 -10.16
C GLN A 257 -15.39 53.46 -9.45
N GLU A 258 -14.56 52.64 -8.79
CA GLU A 258 -13.09 52.74 -8.68
C GLU A 258 -12.66 51.51 -7.84
N ALA A 259 -12.01 50.50 -8.44
CA ALA A 259 -10.57 50.36 -8.69
C ALA A 259 -9.97 49.35 -7.69
#